data_AF-A0A9E5NCK7-F1
#
_entry.id   AF-A0A9E5NCK7-F1
#
_cell.length_a   1.000
_cell.length_b   1.000
_cell.length_c   1.000
_cell.angle_alpha   90.00
_cell.angle_beta   90.00
_cell.angle_gamma   90.00
#
_symmetry.space_group_name_H-M   'P 1'
#
loop_
_entity.id
_entity.type
_entity.pdbx_description
1 polymer ?
#
loop_
_entity_poly.entity_id
_entity_poly.type
_entity_poly.pdbx_seq_one_letter_code
_entity_poly.pdbx_strand_id
1 'polypeptide(L)' 'EPLERIFRDTAEAHQTKLVNVAQPVRVALTGGAVSPSLFEIIPLMAIDTVVERLEKALAYAEESEP' A
#
# COMPACT_ATOMS: atom_id res chain seq x y z
N GLU A 1 1.82 -14.40 5.26
CA GLU A 1 0.87 -14.32 6.40
C GLU A 1 1.01 -13.05 7.25
N PRO A 2 2.21 -12.63 7.75
CA PRO A 2 2.30 -11.44 8.62
C PRO A 2 1.87 -10.14 7.95
N LEU A 3 2.27 -9.93 6.69
CA LEU A 3 1.94 -8.76 5.89
C LEU A 3 0.44 -8.65 5.62
N GLU A 4 -0.21 -9.75 5.22
CA GLU A 4 -1.66 -9.76 5.00
C GLU A 4 -2.43 -9.41 6.27
N ARG A 5 -1.97 -9.91 7.43
CA ARG A 5 -2.56 -9.56 8.71
C ARG A 5 -2.46 -8.06 9.01
N ILE A 6 -1.31 -7.44 8.77
CA ILE A 6 -1.15 -5.98 8.95
C ILE A 6 -2.17 -5.21 8.11
N PHE A 7 -2.37 -5.58 6.84
CA PHE A 7 -3.35 -4.91 5.99
C PHE A 7 -4.79 -5.13 6.47
N ARG A 8 -5.12 -6.31 6.98
CA ARG A 8 -6.44 -6.61 7.57
C ARG A 8 -6.68 -5.80 8.83
N ASP A 9 -5.74 -5.84 9.76
CA ASP A 9 -5.80 -5.10 11.03
C ASP A 9 -5.93 -3.59 10.77
N THR A 10 -5.18 -3.04 9.80
CA THR A 10 -5.32 -1.64 9.37
C THR A 10 -6.70 -1.35 8.79
N ALA A 11 -7.21 -2.20 7.89
CA ALA A 11 -8.53 -2.00 7.32
C ALA A 11 -9.63 -2.03 8.39
N GLU A 12 -9.53 -2.95 9.35
CA GLU A 12 -10.44 -3.05 10.49
C GLU A 12 -10.38 -1.81 11.39
N ALA A 13 -9.17 -1.34 11.75
CA ALA A 13 -8.97 -0.15 12.56
C ALA A 13 -9.58 1.12 11.94
N HIS A 14 -9.58 1.20 10.60
CA HIS A 14 -10.19 2.30 9.85
C HIS A 14 -11.63 2.02 9.38
N GLN A 15 -12.26 0.94 9.85
CA GLN A 15 -13.62 0.53 9.47
C GLN A 15 -13.85 0.51 7.95
N THR A 16 -12.83 0.08 7.20
CA THR A 16 -12.83 0.07 5.74
C THR A 16 -12.58 -1.32 5.20
N LYS A 17 -12.80 -1.50 3.89
CA LYS A 17 -12.52 -2.79 3.24
C LYS A 17 -11.02 -2.93 2.99
N LEU A 18 -10.50 -4.16 3.11
CA LEU A 18 -9.10 -4.48 2.79
C LEU A 18 -8.64 -3.90 1.43
N VAL A 19 -9.50 -3.98 0.41
CA VAL A 19 -9.21 -3.46 -0.94
C VAL A 19 -8.93 -1.95 -0.95
N ASN A 20 -9.55 -1.19 -0.05
CA ASN A 20 -9.37 0.26 0.05
C ASN A 20 -8.01 0.64 0.65
N VAL A 21 -7.35 -0.28 1.35
CA VAL A 21 -5.97 -0.12 1.85
C VAL A 21 -4.97 -0.72 0.86
N ALA A 22 -5.26 -1.92 0.36
CA ALA A 22 -4.36 -2.66 -0.52
C ALA A 22 -4.15 -2.00 -1.89
N GLN A 23 -5.19 -1.41 -2.50
CA GLN A 23 -5.04 -0.79 -3.81
C GLN A 23 -4.17 0.47 -3.81
N PRO A 24 -4.37 1.46 -2.91
CA PRO A 24 -3.48 2.62 -2.83
C PRO A 24 -2.01 2.23 -2.62
N VAL A 25 -1.74 1.27 -1.71
CA VAL A 25 -0.38 0.77 -1.50
C VAL A 25 0.17 0.09 -2.75
N ARG A 26 -0.64 -0.70 -3.48
CA ARG A 26 -0.21 -1.28 -4.75
C ARG A 26 0.20 -0.20 -5.74
N VAL A 27 -0.64 0.81 -5.95
CA VAL A 27 -0.35 1.91 -6.89
C VAL A 27 0.94 2.63 -6.49
N ALA A 28 1.12 2.92 -5.20
CA ALA A 28 2.34 3.53 -4.68
C ALA A 28 3.60 2.70 -4.98
N LEU A 29 3.49 1.37 -4.85
CA LEU A 29 4.64 0.48 -5.02
C LEU A 29 4.93 0.08 -6.46
N THR A 30 3.91 -0.03 -7.32
CA THR A 30 4.06 -0.60 -8.67
C THR A 30 3.76 0.39 -9.80
N GLY A 31 3.16 1.55 -9.50
CA GLY A 31 2.70 2.51 -10.51
C GLY A 31 1.45 2.07 -11.27
N GLY A 32 0.78 0.99 -10.84
CA GLY A 32 -0.41 0.47 -11.53
C GLY A 32 -1.36 -0.31 -10.61
N ALA A 33 -2.65 -0.32 -10.94
CA ALA A 33 -3.67 -1.01 -10.16
C ALA A 33 -3.69 -2.54 -10.34
N VAL A 34 -3.09 -3.03 -11.43
CA VAL A 34 -2.99 -4.45 -11.77
C VAL A 34 -1.55 -4.89 -11.60
N SER A 35 -1.33 -5.86 -10.72
CA SER A 35 -0.02 -6.48 -10.47
C SER A 35 -0.24 -7.90 -9.92
N PRO A 36 0.81 -8.73 -9.83
CA PRO A 36 0.83 -9.91 -8.96
C PRO A 36 0.40 -9.59 -7.53
N SER A 37 0.28 -10.61 -6.67
CA SER A 37 -0.16 -10.39 -5.28
C SER A 37 0.72 -9.33 -4.60
N LEU A 38 0.09 -8.34 -3.96
CA LEU A 38 0.84 -7.27 -3.27
C LEU A 38 1.77 -7.86 -2.21
N PHE A 39 1.33 -8.95 -1.58
CA PHE A 39 2.08 -9.68 -0.56
C PHE A 39 3.22 -10.53 -1.12
N GLU A 40 3.25 -10.76 -2.44
CA GLU A 40 4.40 -11.36 -3.14
C GLU A 40 5.39 -10.28 -3.58
N ILE A 41 4.92 -9.08 -3.91
CA ILE A 41 5.77 -7.99 -4.41
C ILE A 41 6.56 -7.33 -3.27
N ILE A 42 5.91 -7.03 -2.14
CA ILE A 42 6.55 -6.32 -1.02
C ILE A 42 7.83 -7.05 -0.53
N PRO A 43 7.83 -8.39 -0.34
CA PRO A 43 9.04 -9.11 0.08
C PRO A 43 10.20 -9.11 -0.92
N LEU A 44 9.95 -8.78 -2.20
CA LEU A 44 10.98 -8.69 -3.23
C LEU A 44 11.70 -7.33 -3.23
N MET A 45 11.20 -6.36 -2.46
CA MET A 45 11.72 -5.00 -2.40
C MET A 45 12.51 -4.80 -1.09
N ALA A 46 13.49 -3.91 -1.10
CA ALA A 46 14.10 -3.43 0.13
C ALA A 46 13.07 -2.61 0.93
N ILE A 47 13.06 -2.76 2.25
CA ILE A 47 12.11 -2.06 3.13
C ILE A 47 12.19 -0.53 2.97
N ASP A 48 13.39 0.01 2.81
CA ASP A 48 13.60 1.45 2.61
C ASP A 48 12.92 1.93 1.32
N THR A 49 12.99 1.14 0.23
CA THR A 49 12.28 1.45 -1.02
C THR A 49 10.76 1.41 -0.85
N VAL A 50 10.24 0.48 -0.04
CA VAL A 50 8.80 0.38 0.24
C VAL A 50 8.33 1.64 0.98
N VAL A 51 9.04 2.02 2.04
CA VAL A 51 8.70 3.19 2.85
C VAL A 51 8.81 4.48 2.04
N GLU A 52 9.91 4.69 1.31
CA GLU A 52 10.11 5.88 0.48
C GLU A 52 8.99 6.06 -0.56
N ARG A 53 8.53 4.97 -1.19
CA ARG A 53 7.43 5.03 -2.17
C ARG A 53 6.10 5.35 -1.53
N LEU A 54 5.83 4.83 -0.34
CA LEU A 54 4.61 5.15 0.42
C LEU A 54 4.59 6.62 0.85
N GLU A 55 5.70 7.15 1.33
CA GLU A 55 5.84 8.57 1.69
C GLU A 55 5.61 9.49 0.48
N LYS A 56 6.19 9.16 -0.67
CA LYS A 56 5.94 9.91 -1.92
C LYS A 56 4.48 9.88 -2.35
N ALA A 57 3.83 8.72 -2.22
CA ALA A 57 2.41 8.59 -2.56
C ALA A 57 1.51 9.37 -1.60
N LEU A 58 1.86 9.42 -0.31
CA LEU A 58 1.16 10.22 0.69
C LEU A 58 1.31 11.72 0.38
N ALA A 59 2.53 12.20 0.16
CA ALA A 59 2.77 13.60 -0.20
C ALA A 59 2.00 14.00 -1.47
N TYR A 60 2.00 13.14 -2.49
CA TYR A 60 1.20 13.36 -3.69
C TYR A 60 -0.30 13.45 -3.40
N ALA A 61 -0.83 12.58 -2.53
CA ALA A 61 -2.25 12.58 -2.17
C ALA A 61 -2.66 13.84 -1.39
N GLU A 62 -1.81 14.30 -0.47
CA GLU A 62 -2.00 15.54 0.30
C GLU A 62 -1.93 16.79 -0.60
N GLU A 63 -0.99 16.83 -1.55
CA GLU A 63 -0.88 17.94 -2.52
C GLU A 63 -2.00 17.95 -3.56
N SER A 64 -2.62 16.80 -3.81
CA SER A 64 -3.69 16.63 -4.79
C SER A 64 -5.10 16.77 -4.21
N GLU A 65 -5.24 17.01 -2.91
CA GLU A 65 -6.53 17.39 -2.32
C GLU A 65 -6.94 18.80 -2.82
N PRO A 66 -8.16 18.96 -3.39
CA PRO A 66 -8.67 20.27 -3.83
C PRO A 66 -9.02 21.21 -2.68
#